data_AF-A0A151F218-F1
#
_entry.id   AF-A0A151F218-F1
#
_cell.length_a   1.000
_cell.length_b   1.000
_cell.length_c   1.000
_cell.angle_alpha   90.00
_cell.angle_beta   90.00
_cell.angle_gamma   90.00
#
_symmetry.space_group_name_H-M   'P 1'
#
loop_
_entity.id
_entity.type
_entity.pdbx_description
1 polymer ?
#
loop_
_entity_poly.entity_id
_entity_poly.type
_entity_poly.pdbx_seq_one_letter_code
_entity_poly.pdbx_strand_id
1 'polypeptide(L)'
;MTSVNNKSSNGKQKNSIKNNMSKAYYDKKTRKIYAIAFIGLIIFGIVIITSIGILQELKIYDTERFYGTWRSEINNLTFFENGKCKIYNYTGTFDVSDGLLLINYTGVTNTFLEYEYSFSDDYNILSLIGPGSWEPIIYTKQ
;
A
#
# COMPACT_ATOMS: atom_id res chain seq x y z
N MET A 1 -7.39 57.73 70.48
CA MET A 1 -8.38 57.04 69.63
C MET A 1 -7.77 56.89 68.25
N THR A 2 -7.36 55.68 67.87
CA THR A 2 -6.78 55.39 66.55
C THR A 2 -7.50 54.18 65.97
N SER A 3 -8.35 54.42 64.98
CA SER A 3 -9.05 53.39 64.21
C SER A 3 -8.19 53.05 62.99
N VAL A 4 -7.60 51.85 62.96
CA VAL A 4 -6.87 51.33 61.80
C VAL A 4 -7.82 50.55 60.90
N ASN A 5 -7.94 51.02 59.67
CA ASN A 5 -8.91 50.58 58.67
C ASN A 5 -8.34 49.38 57.87
N ASN A 6 -8.65 48.16 58.30
CA ASN A 6 -8.28 46.93 57.59
C ASN A 6 -9.33 46.59 56.50
N LYS A 7 -9.17 47.12 55.28
CA LYS A 7 -10.06 46.77 54.15
C LYS A 7 -9.39 46.46 52.80
N SER A 8 -8.06 46.52 52.68
CA SER A 8 -7.39 46.45 51.36
C SER A 8 -6.85 45.06 50.92
N SER A 9 -6.69 44.10 51.84
CA SER A 9 -6.03 42.81 51.54
C SER A 9 -6.91 41.79 50.79
N ASN A 10 -8.24 41.83 50.99
CA ASN A 10 -9.14 40.76 50.57
C ASN A 10 -9.49 40.76 49.06
N GLY A 11 -9.23 41.87 48.35
CA GLY A 11 -9.54 42.02 46.92
C GLY A 11 -8.51 41.37 45.98
N LYS A 12 -7.21 41.47 46.32
CA LYS A 12 -6.13 40.90 45.49
C LYS A 12 -6.11 39.37 45.53
N GLN A 13 -6.40 38.78 46.69
CA GLN A 13 -6.41 37.33 46.88
C GLN A 13 -7.57 36.66 46.14
N LYS A 14 -8.77 37.29 46.10
CA LYS A 14 -9.92 36.79 45.31
C LYS A 14 -9.68 36.82 43.80
N ASN A 15 -8.94 37.81 43.29
CA ASN A 15 -8.64 37.92 41.86
C ASN A 15 -7.58 36.91 41.40
N SER A 16 -6.57 36.59 42.22
CA SER A 16 -5.58 35.57 41.85
C SER A 16 -6.16 34.15 41.81
N ILE A 17 -7.09 33.83 42.73
CA ILE A 17 -7.77 32.52 42.78
C ILE A 17 -8.66 32.33 41.54
N LYS A 18 -9.40 33.36 41.12
CA LYS A 18 -10.21 33.32 39.89
C LYS A 18 -9.36 33.12 38.63
N ASN A 19 -8.21 33.80 38.55
CA ASN A 19 -7.31 33.67 37.40
C ASN A 19 -6.65 32.29 37.33
N ASN A 20 -6.30 31.69 38.47
CA ASN A 20 -5.73 30.34 38.53
C ASN A 20 -6.75 29.24 38.20
N MET A 21 -8.01 29.40 38.64
CA MET A 21 -9.09 28.47 38.26
C MET A 21 -9.40 28.52 36.76
N SER A 22 -9.43 29.70 36.15
CA SER A 22 -9.59 29.88 34.70
C SER A 22 -8.50 29.14 33.92
N LYS A 23 -7.23 29.31 34.30
CA LYS A 23 -6.09 28.71 33.61
C LYS A 23 -6.08 27.17 33.68
N ALA A 24 -6.40 26.60 34.85
CA ALA A 24 -6.50 25.15 35.04
C ALA A 24 -7.68 24.53 34.25
N TYR A 25 -8.79 25.27 34.12
CA TYR A 25 -9.94 24.84 33.31
C TYR A 25 -9.61 24.83 31.81
N TYR A 26 -8.92 25.86 31.31
CA TYR A 26 -8.46 25.90 29.93
C TYR A 26 -7.45 24.79 29.63
N ASP A 27 -6.45 24.58 30.48
CA ASP A 27 -5.45 23.51 30.33
C ASP A 27 -6.08 22.11 30.25
N LYS A 28 -7.09 21.81 31.08
CA LYS A 28 -7.82 20.54 31.02
C LYS A 28 -8.64 20.36 29.74
N LYS A 29 -9.21 21.44 29.19
CA LYS A 29 -9.94 21.43 27.92
C LYS A 29 -8.99 21.22 26.73
N THR A 30 -7.85 21.91 26.72
CA THR A 30 -6.85 21.80 25.64
C THR A 30 -6.21 20.42 25.61
N ARG A 31 -5.91 19.81 26.77
CA ARG A 31 -5.40 18.42 26.85
C ARG A 31 -6.37 17.39 26.26
N LYS A 32 -7.67 17.57 26.44
CA LYS A 32 -8.69 16.69 25.83
C LYS A 32 -8.73 16.81 24.31
N ILE A 33 -8.59 18.03 23.78
CA ILE A 33 -8.54 18.28 22.34
C ILE A 33 -7.29 17.62 21.73
N TYR A 34 -6.12 17.78 22.37
CA TYR A 34 -4.91 17.11 21.91
C TYR A 34 -5.00 15.59 21.99
N ALA A 35 -5.62 15.03 23.04
CA ALA A 35 -5.82 13.58 23.14
C ALA A 35 -6.70 13.03 22.02
N ILE A 36 -7.79 13.73 21.67
CA ILE A 36 -8.67 13.34 20.57
C ILE A 36 -7.94 13.45 19.22
N ALA A 37 -7.21 14.54 18.99
CA ALA A 37 -6.44 14.72 17.76
C ALA A 37 -5.36 13.64 17.61
N PHE A 38 -4.69 13.26 18.71
CA PHE A 38 -3.67 12.22 18.72
C PHE A 38 -4.24 10.83 18.43
N ILE A 39 -5.39 10.48 19.03
CA ILE A 39 -6.11 9.23 18.73
C ILE A 39 -6.53 9.20 17.25
N GLY A 40 -7.07 10.31 16.73
CA GLY A 40 -7.44 10.42 15.32
C GLY A 40 -6.26 10.19 14.37
N LEU A 41 -5.08 10.71 14.72
CA LEU A 41 -3.85 10.54 13.93
C LEU A 41 -3.35 9.09 13.94
N ILE A 42 -3.45 8.39 15.08
CA ILE A 42 -3.13 6.96 15.16
C ILE A 42 -4.10 6.13 14.30
N ILE A 43 -5.40 6.39 14.40
CA ILE A 43 -6.41 5.66 13.60
C ILE A 43 -6.17 5.88 12.11
N PHE A 44 -5.93 7.13 11.70
CA PHE A 44 -5.63 7.46 10.30
C PHE A 44 -4.36 6.78 9.81
N GLY A 45 -3.31 6.74 10.64
CA GLY A 45 -2.08 6.01 10.33
C GLY A 45 -2.31 4.50 10.13
N ILE A 46 -3.12 3.87 11.00
CA ILE A 46 -3.47 2.46 10.87
C ILE A 46 -4.21 2.20 9.55
N VAL A 47 -5.20 3.03 9.21
CA VAL A 47 -5.97 2.90 7.96
C VAL A 47 -5.07 2.98 6.72
N ILE A 48 -4.07 3.87 6.72
CA ILE A 48 -3.12 3.99 5.61
C ILE A 48 -2.27 2.71 5.50
N ILE A 49 -1.71 2.24 6.61
CA ILE A 49 -0.84 1.05 6.62
C ILE A 49 -1.61 -0.19 6.15
N THR A 50 -2.83 -0.41 6.64
CA THR A 50 -3.64 -1.55 6.22
C THR A 50 -4.03 -1.48 4.75
N SER A 51 -4.35 -0.28 4.23
CA SER A 51 -4.67 -0.09 2.81
C SER A 51 -3.47 -0.39 1.90
N ILE A 52 -2.26 0.01 2.29
CA ILE A 52 -1.03 -0.27 1.54
C ILE A 52 -0.70 -1.77 1.56
N GLY A 53 -0.89 -2.46 2.69
CA GLY A 53 -0.68 -3.90 2.79
C GLY A 53 -1.57 -4.70 1.84
N ILE A 54 -2.87 -4.36 1.78
CA ILE A 54 -3.84 -5.02 0.89
C ILE A 54 -3.45 -4.88 -0.59
N LEU A 55 -2.95 -3.70 -1.00
CA LEU A 55 -2.47 -3.47 -2.38
C LEU A 55 -1.26 -4.34 -2.74
N GLN A 56 -0.34 -4.56 -1.80
CA GLN A 56 0.83 -5.42 -2.03
C GLN A 56 0.45 -6.90 -2.11
N GLU A 57 -0.46 -7.36 -1.26
CA GLU A 57 -0.96 -8.74 -1.27
C GLU A 57 -1.67 -9.07 -2.59
N LEU A 58 -2.49 -8.14 -3.11
CA LEU A 58 -3.14 -8.27 -4.42
C LEU A 58 -2.13 -8.39 -5.57
N LYS A 59 -1.04 -7.61 -5.56
CA LYS A 59 0.01 -7.69 -6.59
C LYS A 59 0.76 -9.03 -6.53
N ILE A 60 1.15 -9.46 -5.33
CA ILE A 60 1.89 -10.72 -5.13
C ILE A 60 1.05 -11.91 -5.61
N TYR A 61 -0.24 -11.93 -5.26
CA TYR A 61 -1.14 -13.03 -5.60
C TYR A 61 -1.27 -13.25 -7.11
N ASP A 62 -1.17 -12.20 -7.92
CA ASP A 62 -1.28 -12.35 -9.37
C ASP A 62 0.03 -12.83 -10.01
N THR A 63 1.19 -12.40 -9.51
CA THR A 63 2.49 -12.84 -10.01
C THR A 63 2.76 -14.32 -9.70
N GLU A 64 2.35 -14.81 -8.53
CA GLU A 64 2.57 -16.21 -8.12
C GLU A 64 1.91 -17.23 -9.04
N ARG A 65 0.78 -16.86 -9.67
CA ARG A 65 0.05 -17.74 -10.60
C ARG A 65 0.89 -18.12 -11.82
N PHE A 66 1.79 -17.22 -12.25
CA PHE A 66 2.68 -17.46 -13.37
C PHE A 66 3.79 -18.46 -13.07
N TYR A 67 4.15 -18.68 -11.80
CA TYR A 67 5.32 -19.50 -11.49
C TYR A 67 5.20 -20.93 -12.03
N GLY A 68 6.31 -21.44 -12.56
CA GLY A 68 6.41 -22.74 -13.20
C GLY A 68 6.63 -22.65 -14.71
N THR A 69 6.57 -23.82 -15.36
CA THR A 69 6.75 -23.96 -16.81
C THR A 69 5.40 -24.04 -17.50
N TRP A 70 5.27 -23.32 -18.60
CA TRP A 70 4.08 -23.20 -19.43
C TRP A 70 4.43 -23.59 -20.85
N ARG A 71 3.64 -24.47 -21.44
CA ARG A 71 3.89 -25.04 -22.76
C ARG A 71 2.77 -24.69 -23.72
N SER A 72 3.11 -24.15 -24.87
CA SER A 72 2.21 -24.01 -26.02
C SER A 72 2.72 -24.88 -27.18
N GLU A 73 2.00 -24.85 -28.30
CA GLU A 73 2.47 -25.46 -29.55
C GLU A 73 3.65 -24.72 -30.17
N ILE A 74 3.84 -23.44 -29.82
CA ILE A 74 4.85 -22.56 -30.41
C ILE A 74 6.14 -22.60 -29.60
N ASN A 75 6.04 -22.52 -28.27
CA ASN A 75 7.18 -22.40 -27.37
C ASN A 75 6.88 -22.76 -25.92
N ASN A 76 7.94 -22.76 -25.12
CA ASN A 76 7.86 -22.88 -23.66
C ASN A 76 8.22 -21.55 -22.99
N LEU A 77 7.47 -21.23 -21.93
CA LEU A 77 7.76 -20.16 -20.99
C LEU A 77 8.08 -20.77 -19.63
N THR A 78 8.96 -20.17 -18.86
CA THR A 78 9.15 -20.54 -17.46
C THR A 78 9.32 -19.28 -16.63
N PHE A 79 8.55 -19.16 -15.57
CA PHE A 79 8.59 -18.03 -14.66
C PHE A 79 9.08 -18.50 -13.29
N PHE A 80 10.01 -17.75 -12.71
CA PHE A 80 10.66 -18.07 -11.45
C PHE A 80 10.24 -17.07 -10.37
N GLU A 81 10.19 -17.52 -9.12
CA GLU A 81 9.79 -16.71 -7.96
C GLU A 81 10.64 -15.44 -7.76
N ASN A 82 11.86 -15.42 -8.30
CA ASN A 82 12.77 -14.29 -8.23
C ASN A 82 12.55 -13.23 -9.33
N GLY A 83 11.40 -13.26 -10.02
CA GLY A 83 11.06 -12.32 -11.09
C GLY A 83 11.83 -12.55 -12.40
N LYS A 84 12.55 -13.68 -12.52
CA LYS A 84 13.19 -14.07 -13.80
C LYS A 84 12.24 -14.92 -14.62
N CYS A 85 12.45 -14.91 -15.94
CA CYS A 85 11.75 -15.80 -16.85
C CYS A 85 12.70 -16.41 -17.89
N LYS A 86 12.24 -17.48 -18.55
CA LYS A 86 12.82 -18.04 -19.76
C LYS A 86 11.76 -18.13 -20.83
N ILE A 87 12.09 -17.69 -22.03
CA ILE A 87 11.23 -17.72 -23.21
C ILE A 87 12.07 -18.26 -24.36
N TYR A 88 11.64 -19.36 -24.96
CA TYR A 88 12.51 -20.15 -25.84
C TYR A 88 13.83 -20.50 -25.13
N ASN A 89 14.96 -20.01 -25.65
CA ASN A 89 16.30 -20.17 -25.09
C ASN A 89 16.84 -18.88 -24.45
N TYR A 90 16.01 -17.83 -24.38
CA TYR A 90 16.41 -16.53 -23.84
C TYR A 90 16.00 -16.40 -22.37
N THR A 91 16.87 -15.76 -21.59
CA THR A 91 16.58 -15.42 -20.19
C THR A 91 16.15 -13.97 -20.11
N GLY A 92 15.22 -13.69 -19.23
CA GLY A 92 14.68 -12.36 -19.00
C GLY A 92 14.17 -12.16 -17.59
N THR A 93 13.41 -11.10 -17.41
CA THR A 93 12.66 -10.75 -16.22
C THR A 93 11.20 -10.56 -16.59
N PHE A 94 10.31 -10.76 -15.63
CA PHE A 94 8.89 -10.47 -15.78
C PHE A 94 8.36 -9.75 -14.55
N ASP A 95 7.31 -8.97 -14.74
CA ASP A 95 6.51 -8.35 -13.67
C ASP A 95 5.05 -8.31 -14.11
N VAL A 96 4.15 -8.11 -13.15
CA VAL A 96 2.74 -7.84 -13.41
C VAL A 96 2.44 -6.42 -12.94
N SER A 97 2.02 -5.54 -13.85
CA SER A 97 1.62 -4.17 -13.53
C SER A 97 0.36 -3.82 -14.29
N ASP A 98 -0.57 -3.15 -13.61
CA ASP A 98 -1.78 -2.61 -14.24
C ASP A 98 -2.62 -3.66 -15.00
N GLY A 99 -2.59 -4.92 -14.53
CA GLY A 99 -3.30 -6.04 -15.15
C GLY A 99 -2.62 -6.60 -16.42
N LEU A 100 -1.37 -6.20 -16.69
CA LEU A 100 -0.56 -6.67 -17.81
C LEU A 100 0.64 -7.46 -17.33
N LEU A 101 0.99 -8.49 -18.09
CA LEU A 101 2.24 -9.22 -17.94
C LEU A 101 3.32 -8.51 -18.75
N LEU A 102 4.32 -7.99 -18.05
CA LEU A 102 5.46 -7.31 -18.63
C LEU A 102 6.62 -8.29 -18.70
N ILE A 103 7.21 -8.45 -19.87
CA ILE A 103 8.35 -9.34 -20.08
C ILE A 103 9.47 -8.55 -20.74
N ASN A 104 10.66 -8.60 -20.13
CA ASN A 104 11.88 -8.09 -20.72
C ASN A 104 12.88 -9.23 -20.86
N TYR A 105 13.30 -9.56 -22.07
CA TYR A 105 14.33 -10.57 -22.28
C TYR A 105 15.40 -10.09 -23.26
N THR A 106 16.62 -10.58 -23.02
CA THR A 106 17.76 -10.29 -23.88
C THR A 106 17.96 -11.46 -24.83
N GLY A 107 17.52 -11.28 -26.07
CA GLY A 107 17.82 -12.18 -27.18
C GLY A 107 18.94 -11.63 -28.05
N VAL A 108 18.69 -11.52 -29.36
CA VAL A 108 19.57 -10.78 -30.29
C VAL A 108 19.51 -9.27 -30.01
N THR A 109 18.37 -8.79 -29.54
CA THR A 109 18.12 -7.44 -29.04
C THR A 109 17.37 -7.50 -27.71
N ASN A 110 17.47 -6.44 -26.91
CA ASN A 110 16.58 -6.27 -25.75
C ASN A 110 15.16 -6.07 -26.28
N THR A 111 14.27 -6.95 -25.86
CA THR A 111 12.86 -6.93 -26.28
C THR A 111 12.00 -6.76 -25.03
N PHE A 112 11.12 -5.78 -25.07
CA PHE A 112 10.11 -5.52 -24.05
C PHE A 112 8.74 -5.83 -24.65
N LEU A 113 7.98 -6.72 -24.01
CA LEU A 113 6.66 -7.15 -24.45
C LEU A 113 5.67 -6.97 -23.32
N GLU A 114 4.49 -6.49 -23.67
CA GLU A 114 3.35 -6.34 -22.78
C GLU A 114 2.25 -7.28 -23.27
N TYR A 115 1.74 -8.11 -22.37
CA TYR A 115 0.68 -9.06 -22.68
C TYR A 115 -0.54 -8.79 -21.82
N GLU A 116 -1.69 -8.73 -22.46
CA GLU A 116 -2.94 -9.03 -21.76
C GLU A 116 -2.94 -10.53 -21.45
N TYR A 117 -3.38 -10.91 -20.25
CA TYR A 117 -3.43 -12.30 -19.84
C TYR A 117 -4.74 -12.67 -19.16
N SER A 118 -5.05 -13.96 -19.22
CA SER A 118 -6.09 -14.56 -18.39
C SER A 118 -5.71 -15.99 -18.05
N PHE A 119 -6.17 -16.44 -16.89
CA PHE A 119 -6.03 -17.83 -16.45
C PHE A 119 -7.38 -18.54 -16.53
N SER A 120 -7.36 -19.86 -16.74
CA SER A 120 -8.51 -20.70 -16.43
C SER A 120 -8.79 -20.73 -14.93
N ASP A 121 -10.01 -21.12 -14.55
CA ASP A 121 -10.44 -21.18 -13.14
C ASP A 121 -9.57 -22.10 -12.28
N ASP A 122 -8.95 -23.12 -12.88
CA ASP A 122 -8.05 -24.08 -12.24
C ASP A 122 -6.56 -23.70 -12.35
N TYR A 123 -6.24 -22.55 -12.96
CA TYR A 123 -4.89 -22.05 -13.20
C TYR A 123 -3.96 -23.00 -13.97
N ASN A 124 -4.53 -23.94 -14.74
CA ASN A 124 -3.75 -24.84 -15.59
C ASN A 124 -3.58 -24.31 -17.02
N ILE A 125 -4.38 -23.32 -17.42
CA ILE A 125 -4.32 -22.68 -18.74
C ILE A 125 -4.00 -21.20 -18.55
N LEU A 126 -3.04 -20.70 -19.35
CA LEU A 126 -2.68 -19.30 -19.47
C LEU A 126 -2.89 -18.86 -20.92
N SER A 127 -3.69 -17.82 -21.11
CA SER A 127 -3.92 -17.17 -22.40
C SER A 127 -3.17 -15.85 -22.44
N LEU A 128 -2.30 -15.64 -23.44
CA LEU A 128 -1.54 -14.40 -23.62
C LEU A 128 -1.88 -13.73 -24.96
N ILE A 129 -2.26 -12.45 -24.93
CA ILE A 129 -2.49 -11.65 -26.13
C ILE A 129 -1.40 -10.58 -26.21
N GLY A 130 -0.55 -10.68 -27.22
CA GLY A 130 0.56 -9.74 -27.45
C GLY A 130 0.11 -8.44 -28.10
N PRO A 131 0.98 -7.40 -28.11
CA PRO A 131 0.63 -6.10 -28.63
C PRO A 131 0.39 -6.17 -30.14
N GLY A 132 -0.79 -5.71 -30.57
CA GLY A 132 -1.22 -5.77 -31.98
C GLY A 132 -1.69 -7.15 -32.45
N SER A 133 -1.81 -8.12 -31.55
CA SER A 133 -2.50 -9.39 -31.81
C SER A 133 -3.96 -9.31 -31.39
N TRP A 134 -4.81 -10.08 -32.06
CA TRP A 134 -6.22 -10.29 -31.71
C TRP A 134 -6.47 -11.73 -31.25
N GLU A 135 -5.49 -12.60 -31.47
CA GLU A 135 -5.57 -14.02 -31.15
C GLU A 135 -4.67 -14.32 -29.95
N PRO A 136 -5.20 -15.01 -28.92
CA PRO A 136 -4.41 -15.44 -27.79
C PRO A 136 -3.53 -16.64 -28.12
N ILE A 137 -2.33 -16.65 -27.54
CA ILE A 137 -1.50 -17.86 -27.45
C ILE A 137 -1.88 -18.59 -26.17
N ILE A 138 -2.27 -19.86 -26.32
CA ILE A 138 -2.71 -20.70 -25.20
C ILE A 138 -1.55 -21.56 -24.72
N TYR A 139 -1.29 -21.48 -23.41
CA TYR A 139 -0.30 -22.27 -22.71
C TYR A 139 -0.95 -23.18 -21.68
N THR A 140 -0.40 -24.38 -21.53
CA THR A 140 -0.77 -25.34 -20.48
C THR A 140 0.37 -25.45 -19.46
N LYS A 141 0.05 -25.42 -18.17
CA LYS A 141 1.01 -25.62 -17.09
C LYS A 141 1.61 -27.04 -17.16
N GLN A 142 2.90 -27.19 -16.86
CA GLN A 142 3.62 -28.48 -16.85
C GLN A 142 3.89 -28.96 -15.43
#